data_AF-R9JAJ8-F1
#
_entry.id   AF-R9JAJ8-F1
#
_cell.length_a   1.000
_cell.length_b   1.000
_cell.length_c   1.000
_cell.angle_alpha   90.00
_cell.angle_beta   90.00
_cell.angle_gamma   90.00
#
_symmetry.space_group_name_H-M   'P 1'
#
loop_
_entity.id
_entity.type
_entity.pdbx_description
1 polymer ?
#
loop_
_entity_poly.entity_id
_entity_poly.type
_entity_poly.pdbx_seq_one_letter_code
_entity_poly.pdbx_strand_id
1 'polypeptide(L)'
;MKLTDAVKLLYQSEFGPGHMIPDESASLQRLYEEWENTSHSSSEPFSEAIGNGLVRIYLDTLKKEELPVLNAMFCQTASRVHGSREKFIRDLDFLSLYFPDTESFFSEYKKMGYPPVSHSASYRLAYNPSYRVVMQSHADFLRLIRTLDSFLQKNIPFILAIDGNCASGKTTLSRLLAMYFDCNIIPMDDFFLPPGLRTDERLALTGGNVHYERFIEEVMKPLQNGSEVSYRRFRCDIMDYGDTIVLPPKPFTIVEGSYCMRPELRGLYHYSVFLSCSYENQTARIRTRNGEEMLKNFVSRWIPLENAYFDAFQVKNACSMVIKTG
;
A
#
# COMPACT_ATOMS: atom_id res chain seq x y z
N MET A 1 0.42 23.79 -22.45
CA MET A 1 0.42 23.90 -20.97
C MET A 1 0.67 25.36 -20.60
N LYS A 2 -0.11 25.95 -19.67
CA LYS A 2 0.11 27.33 -19.20
C LYS A 2 0.91 27.33 -17.89
N LEU A 3 1.49 28.48 -17.52
CA LEU A 3 2.23 28.66 -16.26
C LEU A 3 1.43 28.17 -15.04
N THR A 4 0.14 28.49 -14.97
CA THR A 4 -0.73 28.07 -13.86
C THR A 4 -0.88 26.55 -13.74
N ASP A 5 -0.87 25.83 -14.87
CA ASP A 5 -0.93 24.36 -14.87
C ASP A 5 0.38 23.74 -14.41
N ALA A 6 1.53 24.36 -14.74
CA ALA A 6 2.84 23.96 -14.24
C ALA A 6 2.99 24.22 -12.73
N VAL A 7 2.52 25.38 -12.25
CA VAL A 7 2.46 25.69 -10.81
C VAL A 7 1.57 24.68 -10.09
N LYS A 8 0.42 24.29 -10.67
CA LYS A 8 -0.45 23.25 -10.10
C LYS A 8 0.25 21.90 -10.02
N LEU A 9 0.99 21.51 -11.05
CA LEU A 9 1.76 20.27 -11.07
C LEU A 9 2.80 20.25 -9.96
N LEU A 10 3.61 21.32 -9.83
CA LEU A 10 4.58 21.45 -8.73
C LEU A 10 3.91 21.44 -7.36
N TYR A 11 2.76 22.10 -7.22
CA TYR A 11 2.02 22.12 -5.96
C TYR A 11 1.57 20.71 -5.58
N GLN A 12 0.98 19.96 -6.52
CA GLN A 12 0.52 18.60 -6.28
C GLN A 12 1.67 17.63 -6.06
N SER A 13 2.79 17.81 -6.75
CA SER A 13 3.95 16.95 -6.55
C SER A 13 4.61 17.19 -5.19
N GLU A 14 4.52 18.39 -4.63
CA GLU A 14 5.09 18.69 -3.31
C GLU A 14 4.13 18.40 -2.15
N PHE A 15 2.87 18.82 -2.27
CA PHE A 15 1.88 18.78 -1.18
C PHE A 15 0.81 17.69 -1.36
N GLY A 16 0.83 16.94 -2.46
CA GLY A 16 -0.13 15.88 -2.72
C GLY A 16 -1.58 16.39 -2.87
N PRO A 17 -2.57 15.63 -2.36
CA PRO A 17 -3.98 16.01 -2.45
C PRO A 17 -4.41 17.16 -1.52
N GLY A 18 -3.51 17.68 -0.68
CA GLY A 18 -3.79 18.75 0.29
C GLY A 18 -4.40 18.26 1.62
N HIS A 19 -4.53 19.17 2.59
CA HIS A 19 -4.81 18.88 4.00
C HIS A 19 -6.29 18.74 4.41
N MET A 20 -7.24 18.65 3.48
CA MET A 20 -8.67 18.78 3.81
C MET A 20 -9.52 17.57 3.39
N ILE A 21 -9.32 16.45 4.08
CA ILE A 21 -10.35 15.40 4.14
C ILE A 21 -10.73 15.20 5.61
N PRO A 22 -11.54 16.10 6.19
CA PRO A 22 -12.00 15.96 7.58
C PRO A 22 -12.98 14.78 7.75
N ASP A 23 -13.58 14.28 6.66
CA ASP A 23 -14.51 13.15 6.66
C ASP A 23 -14.30 12.27 5.41
N GLU A 24 -13.89 11.03 5.66
CA GLU A 24 -13.67 10.00 4.63
C GLU A 24 -14.97 9.60 3.93
N SER A 25 -16.10 9.59 4.65
CA SER A 25 -17.40 9.18 4.10
C SER A 25 -17.94 10.24 3.14
N ALA A 26 -17.91 11.52 3.53
CA ALA A 26 -18.24 12.62 2.63
C ALA A 26 -17.29 12.70 1.42
N SER A 27 -16.00 12.37 1.59
CA SER A 27 -15.05 12.27 0.48
C SER A 27 -15.45 11.20 -0.52
N LEU A 28 -15.83 10.01 -0.03
CA LEU A 28 -16.29 8.91 -0.87
C LEU A 28 -17.59 9.25 -1.61
N GLN A 29 -18.56 9.87 -0.94
CA GLN A 29 -19.80 10.29 -1.58
C GLN A 29 -19.55 11.26 -2.74
N ARG A 30 -18.71 12.29 -2.52
CA ARG A 30 -18.33 13.22 -3.59
C ARG A 30 -17.57 12.54 -4.73
N LEU A 31 -16.76 11.53 -4.41
CA LEU A 31 -16.06 10.75 -5.43
C LEU A 31 -17.05 9.96 -6.31
N TYR A 32 -18.11 9.37 -5.74
CA TYR A 32 -19.17 8.75 -6.54
C TYR A 32 -19.88 9.75 -7.44
N GLU A 33 -20.29 10.90 -6.90
CA GLU A 33 -20.96 11.96 -7.67
C GLU A 33 -20.07 12.48 -8.82
N GLU A 34 -18.77 12.67 -8.58
CA GLU A 34 -17.80 13.09 -9.61
C GLU A 34 -17.61 11.99 -10.67
N TRP A 35 -17.48 10.74 -10.25
CA TRP A 35 -17.33 9.60 -11.15
C TRP A 35 -18.57 9.43 -12.06
N GLU A 36 -19.79 9.53 -11.52
CA GLU A 36 -21.04 9.43 -12.30
C GLU A 36 -21.19 10.53 -13.36
N ASN A 37 -20.57 11.70 -13.14
CA ASN A 37 -20.55 12.81 -14.08
C ASN A 37 -19.34 12.79 -15.03
N THR A 38 -18.45 11.80 -14.89
CA THR A 38 -17.25 11.66 -15.74
C THR A 38 -17.56 10.77 -16.94
N SER A 39 -17.18 11.21 -18.14
CA SER A 39 -17.26 10.34 -19.33
C SER A 39 -16.19 9.26 -19.25
N HIS A 40 -16.59 8.00 -19.03
CA HIS A 40 -15.67 6.89 -18.86
C HIS A 40 -14.97 6.49 -20.16
N SER A 41 -13.69 6.15 -20.05
CA SER A 41 -12.84 5.69 -21.13
C SER A 41 -12.05 4.46 -20.70
N SER A 42 -11.85 3.53 -21.63
CA SER A 42 -10.95 2.39 -21.43
C SER A 42 -9.53 2.66 -21.94
N SER A 43 -9.19 3.90 -22.28
CA SER A 43 -7.87 4.27 -22.82
C SER A 43 -6.81 4.40 -21.72
N GLU A 44 -5.67 3.74 -21.91
CA GLU A 44 -4.47 3.95 -21.10
C GLU A 44 -3.79 5.30 -21.45
N PRO A 45 -3.06 5.92 -20.50
CA PRO A 45 -2.71 5.41 -19.18
C PRO A 45 -3.78 5.67 -18.09
N PHE A 46 -4.05 4.70 -17.21
CA PHE A 46 -4.95 4.91 -16.04
C PHE A 46 -4.32 5.79 -14.93
N SER A 47 -3.00 5.98 -14.96
CA SER A 47 -2.26 6.77 -13.99
C SER A 47 -1.12 7.56 -14.61
N GLU A 48 -0.87 8.77 -14.11
CA GLU A 48 0.22 9.67 -14.54
C GLU A 48 1.13 10.03 -13.35
N ALA A 49 2.44 9.81 -13.49
CA ALA A 49 3.40 10.25 -12.47
C ALA A 49 3.57 11.77 -12.49
N ILE A 50 3.50 12.38 -11.30
CA ILE A 50 3.62 13.84 -11.15
C ILE A 50 4.87 14.28 -10.37
N GLY A 51 5.69 13.33 -9.92
CA GLY A 51 6.93 13.59 -9.18
C GLY A 51 6.83 13.31 -7.68
N ASN A 52 7.97 13.28 -6.98
CA ASN A 52 8.08 13.01 -5.54
C ASN A 52 7.33 11.74 -5.06
N GLY A 53 7.28 10.71 -5.90
CA GLY A 53 6.57 9.47 -5.56
C GLY A 53 5.05 9.60 -5.54
N LEU A 54 4.49 10.62 -6.21
CA LEU A 54 3.06 10.82 -6.37
C LEU A 54 2.61 10.60 -7.81
N VAL A 55 1.36 10.17 -7.95
CA VAL A 55 0.68 9.93 -9.21
C VAL A 55 -0.73 10.50 -9.18
N ARG A 56 -1.28 10.82 -10.35
CA ARG A 56 -2.71 11.01 -10.57
C ARG A 56 -3.30 9.69 -11.05
N ILE A 57 -4.40 9.25 -10.46
CA ILE A 57 -5.24 8.16 -10.98
C ILE A 57 -6.47 8.80 -11.61
N TYR A 58 -6.71 8.55 -12.90
CA TYR A 58 -7.81 9.16 -13.64
C TYR A 58 -9.12 8.41 -13.41
N LEU A 59 -10.18 9.15 -13.08
CA LEU A 59 -11.48 8.60 -12.68
C LEU A 59 -12.25 7.96 -13.83
N ASP A 60 -12.06 8.46 -15.04
CA ASP A 60 -12.67 7.95 -16.26
C ASP A 60 -12.26 6.49 -16.58
N THR A 61 -11.11 6.05 -16.08
CA THR A 61 -10.57 4.69 -16.26
C THR A 61 -10.96 3.69 -15.17
N LEU A 62 -11.71 4.12 -14.15
CA LEU A 62 -12.03 3.30 -12.97
C LEU A 62 -13.38 2.60 -13.09
N LYS A 63 -13.45 1.39 -12.54
CA LYS A 63 -14.73 0.73 -12.25
C LYS A 63 -15.33 1.31 -10.97
N LYS A 64 -16.66 1.27 -10.85
CA LYS A 64 -17.38 1.80 -9.68
C LYS A 64 -16.93 1.12 -8.38
N GLU A 65 -16.60 -0.17 -8.44
CA GLU A 65 -16.15 -0.98 -7.31
C GLU A 65 -14.74 -0.59 -6.81
N GLU A 66 -13.94 0.10 -7.64
CA GLU A 66 -12.59 0.56 -7.27
C GLU A 66 -12.61 1.85 -6.44
N LEU A 67 -13.74 2.58 -6.41
CA LEU A 67 -13.85 3.89 -5.78
C LEU A 67 -13.63 3.90 -4.26
N PRO A 68 -14.16 2.95 -3.47
CA PRO A 68 -13.85 2.88 -2.03
C PRO A 68 -12.35 2.73 -1.77
N VAL A 69 -11.67 1.88 -2.54
CA VAL A 69 -10.23 1.66 -2.40
C VAL A 69 -9.47 2.92 -2.79
N LEU A 70 -9.84 3.57 -3.90
CA LEU A 70 -9.21 4.82 -4.30
C LEU A 70 -9.38 5.91 -3.25
N ASN A 71 -10.57 6.06 -2.67
CA ASN A 71 -10.81 7.04 -1.62
C ASN A 71 -9.95 6.77 -0.38
N ALA A 72 -9.82 5.51 0.05
CA ALA A 72 -8.94 5.15 1.15
C ALA A 72 -7.46 5.46 0.82
N MET A 73 -7.02 5.15 -0.40
CA MET A 73 -5.67 5.48 -0.89
C MET A 73 -5.41 7.00 -0.96
N PHE A 74 -6.43 7.77 -1.34
CA PHE A 74 -6.41 9.24 -1.35
C PHE A 74 -6.31 9.82 0.06
N CYS A 75 -7.13 9.34 1.01
CA CYS A 75 -7.08 9.76 2.41
C CYS A 75 -5.73 9.42 3.07
N GLN A 76 -5.21 8.22 2.83
CA GLN A 76 -3.90 7.81 3.32
C GLN A 76 -2.76 8.66 2.73
N THR A 77 -2.89 9.10 1.48
CA THR A 77 -1.90 10.00 0.87
C THR A 77 -1.96 11.37 1.52
N ALA A 78 -3.16 11.92 1.71
CA ALA A 78 -3.38 13.23 2.35
C ALA A 78 -2.84 13.27 3.79
N SER A 79 -2.94 12.16 4.53
CA SER A 79 -2.46 12.07 5.91
C SER A 79 -0.95 11.85 6.04
N ARG A 80 -0.23 11.58 4.94
CA ARG A 80 1.21 11.24 4.94
C ARG A 80 2.06 12.29 4.27
N VAL A 81 1.53 12.94 3.23
CA VAL A 81 2.27 13.92 2.44
C VAL A 81 2.04 15.31 3.01
N HIS A 82 3.09 15.88 3.59
CA HIS A 82 3.06 17.21 4.20
C HIS A 82 3.91 18.26 3.48
N GLY A 83 4.68 17.86 2.46
CA GLY A 83 5.50 18.75 1.62
C GLY A 83 6.48 19.65 2.38
N SER A 84 7.21 20.49 1.66
CA SER A 84 7.97 21.60 2.20
C SER A 84 7.70 22.85 1.37
N ARG A 85 7.28 23.91 2.06
CA ARG A 85 7.05 25.21 1.43
C ARG A 85 8.35 25.79 0.87
N GLU A 86 9.46 25.58 1.56
CA GLU A 86 10.80 26.02 1.15
C GLU A 86 11.21 25.30 -0.14
N LYS A 87 11.00 23.98 -0.21
CA LYS A 87 11.25 23.20 -1.43
C LYS A 87 10.33 23.65 -2.57
N PHE A 88 9.04 23.80 -2.32
CA PHE A 88 8.10 24.29 -3.33
C PHE A 88 8.52 25.64 -3.92
N ILE A 89 8.88 26.61 -3.08
CA ILE A 89 9.30 27.95 -3.53
C ILE A 89 10.56 27.86 -4.37
N ARG A 90 11.55 27.07 -3.95
CA ARG A 90 12.76 26.84 -4.74
C ARG A 90 12.45 26.20 -6.09
N ASP A 91 11.51 25.25 -6.12
CA ASP A 91 11.16 24.54 -7.34
C ASP A 91 10.36 25.42 -8.32
N LEU A 92 9.61 26.41 -7.81
CA LEU A 92 8.95 27.43 -8.64
C LEU A 92 9.93 28.28 -9.46
N ASP A 93 11.11 28.58 -8.91
CA ASP A 93 12.10 29.43 -9.58
C ASP A 93 12.54 28.82 -10.92
N PHE A 94 12.57 27.49 -11.03
CA PHE A 94 12.91 26.81 -12.29
C PHE A 94 11.86 27.02 -13.39
N LEU A 95 10.60 27.35 -13.06
CA LEU A 95 9.58 27.60 -14.07
C LEU A 95 9.88 28.84 -14.93
N SER A 96 10.65 29.80 -14.41
CA SER A 96 11.10 30.97 -15.18
C SER A 96 11.97 30.60 -16.40
N LEU A 97 12.57 29.40 -16.39
CA LEU A 97 13.34 28.88 -17.52
C LEU A 97 12.45 28.37 -18.68
N TYR A 98 11.18 28.07 -18.39
CA TYR A 98 10.25 27.42 -19.33
C TYR A 98 9.07 28.30 -19.74
N PHE A 99 8.80 29.37 -18.98
CA PHE A 99 7.70 30.29 -19.22
C PHE A 99 8.23 31.73 -19.25
N PRO A 100 7.86 32.55 -20.25
CA PRO A 100 8.18 33.98 -20.25
C PRO A 100 7.32 34.75 -19.24
N ASP A 101 7.79 35.93 -18.84
CA ASP A 101 7.04 36.94 -18.06
C ASP A 101 6.47 36.45 -16.72
N THR A 102 7.16 35.54 -16.03
CA THR A 102 6.68 34.93 -14.78
C THR A 102 6.76 35.84 -13.56
N GLU A 103 7.52 36.94 -13.61
CA GLU A 103 7.82 37.80 -12.46
C GLU A 103 6.58 38.38 -11.79
N SER A 104 5.66 38.94 -12.60
CA SER A 104 4.42 39.54 -12.09
C SER A 104 3.56 38.48 -11.40
N PHE A 105 3.39 37.32 -12.05
CA PHE A 105 2.62 36.20 -11.52
C PHE A 105 3.19 35.71 -10.19
N PHE A 106 4.50 35.47 -10.10
CA PHE A 106 5.11 34.97 -8.86
C PHE A 106 5.11 36.01 -7.74
N SER A 107 5.24 37.31 -8.06
CA SER A 107 5.12 38.39 -7.08
C SER A 107 3.72 38.41 -6.42
N GLU A 108 2.66 38.31 -7.22
CA GLU A 108 1.28 38.22 -6.72
C GLU A 108 1.03 36.92 -5.95
N TYR A 109 1.48 35.79 -6.49
CA TYR A 109 1.31 34.47 -5.87
C TYR A 109 2.00 34.39 -4.50
N LYS A 110 3.18 35.02 -4.37
CA LYS A 110 3.89 35.18 -3.10
C LYS A 110 3.11 36.01 -2.09
N LYS A 111 2.51 37.14 -2.51
CA LYS A 111 1.67 37.98 -1.63
C LYS A 111 0.47 37.23 -1.07
N MET A 112 -0.10 36.31 -1.84
CA MET A 112 -1.21 35.44 -1.41
C MET A 112 -0.76 34.30 -0.49
N GLY A 113 0.54 34.10 -0.30
CA GLY A 113 1.07 33.02 0.54
C GLY A 113 1.14 31.66 -0.15
N TYR A 114 1.19 31.63 -1.49
CA TYR A 114 1.27 30.39 -2.30
C TYR A 114 0.09 29.41 -2.09
N PRO A 115 -1.17 29.87 -2.23
CA PRO A 115 -2.33 29.00 -2.06
C PRO A 115 -2.42 27.93 -3.17
N PRO A 116 -3.14 26.81 -2.96
CA PRO A 116 -3.40 25.86 -4.04
C PRO A 116 -4.04 26.53 -5.26
N VAL A 117 -3.57 26.17 -6.46
CA VAL A 117 -4.10 26.72 -7.72
C VAL A 117 -5.01 25.73 -8.46
N SER A 118 -6.02 26.27 -9.14
CA SER A 118 -6.87 25.51 -10.06
C SER A 118 -6.26 25.44 -11.47
N HIS A 119 -6.65 24.43 -12.25
CA HIS A 119 -6.23 24.31 -13.65
C HIS A 119 -6.65 25.55 -14.47
N SER A 120 -5.94 25.83 -15.57
CA SER A 120 -6.36 26.86 -16.50
C SER A 120 -7.66 26.47 -17.23
N ALA A 121 -8.43 27.45 -17.72
CA ALA A 121 -9.65 27.16 -18.51
C ALA A 121 -9.34 26.33 -19.76
N SER A 122 -8.23 26.63 -20.44
CA SER A 122 -7.73 25.86 -21.57
C SER A 122 -7.40 24.42 -21.21
N TYR A 123 -6.83 24.18 -20.01
CA TYR A 123 -6.53 22.83 -19.55
C TYR A 123 -7.82 22.06 -19.21
N ARG A 124 -8.78 22.68 -18.53
CA ARG A 124 -10.08 22.05 -18.25
C ARG A 124 -10.82 21.66 -19.52
N LEU A 125 -10.84 22.53 -20.52
CA LEU A 125 -11.48 22.26 -21.81
C LEU A 125 -10.80 21.13 -22.59
N ALA A 126 -9.46 21.04 -22.52
CA ALA A 126 -8.71 20.04 -23.27
C ALA A 126 -8.67 18.66 -22.59
N TYR A 127 -8.69 18.61 -21.25
CA TYR A 127 -8.38 17.39 -20.50
C TYR A 127 -9.47 16.94 -19.53
N ASN A 128 -10.53 17.74 -19.31
CA ASN A 128 -11.60 17.49 -18.32
C ASN A 128 -11.09 16.78 -17.04
N PRO A 129 -10.12 17.36 -16.33
CA PRO A 129 -9.29 16.63 -15.39
C PRO A 129 -10.09 16.11 -14.20
N SER A 130 -10.35 14.81 -14.22
CA SER A 130 -11.05 14.08 -13.16
C SER A 130 -10.10 13.00 -12.65
N TYR A 131 -9.41 13.29 -11.55
CA TYR A 131 -8.40 12.40 -10.99
C TYR A 131 -8.28 12.51 -9.47
N ARG A 132 -7.58 11.56 -8.86
CA ARG A 132 -7.11 11.65 -7.47
C ARG A 132 -5.59 11.55 -7.41
N VAL A 133 -4.96 12.40 -6.59
CA VAL A 133 -3.53 12.36 -6.34
C VAL A 133 -3.25 11.38 -5.20
N VAL A 134 -2.45 10.35 -5.48
CA VAL A 134 -2.10 9.30 -4.52
C VAL A 134 -0.60 8.99 -4.57
N MET A 135 -0.07 8.28 -3.57
CA MET A 135 1.29 7.72 -3.63
C MET A 135 1.44 6.74 -4.81
N GLN A 136 2.63 6.67 -5.40
CA GLN A 136 2.94 5.77 -6.52
C GLN A 136 2.58 4.31 -6.23
N SER A 137 2.86 3.83 -5.00
CA SER A 137 2.52 2.47 -4.58
C SER A 137 1.03 2.16 -4.64
N HIS A 138 0.15 3.17 -4.52
CA HIS A 138 -1.29 3.00 -4.63
C HIS A 138 -1.74 2.72 -6.07
N ALA A 139 -1.06 3.26 -7.08
CA ALA A 139 -1.29 2.84 -8.46
C ALA A 139 -0.86 1.39 -8.68
N ASP A 140 0.23 0.94 -8.06
CA ASP A 140 0.65 -0.48 -8.12
C ASP A 140 -0.34 -1.39 -7.38
N PHE A 141 -0.93 -0.94 -6.27
CA PHE A 141 -2.00 -1.68 -5.58
C PHE A 141 -3.25 -1.81 -6.46
N LEU A 142 -3.62 -0.76 -7.20
CA LEU A 142 -4.74 -0.84 -8.14
C LEU A 142 -4.44 -1.81 -9.30
N ARG A 143 -3.22 -1.83 -9.82
CA ARG A 143 -2.78 -2.84 -10.81
C ARG A 143 -2.88 -4.26 -10.24
N LEU A 144 -2.47 -4.45 -9.00
CA LEU A 144 -2.60 -5.73 -8.31
C LEU A 144 -4.06 -6.14 -8.18
N ILE A 145 -4.96 -5.23 -7.75
CA ILE A 145 -6.40 -5.49 -7.67
C ILE A 145 -6.93 -5.97 -9.03
N ARG A 146 -6.67 -5.25 -10.11
CA ARG A 146 -7.10 -5.63 -11.46
C ARG A 146 -6.54 -6.99 -11.91
N THR A 147 -5.30 -7.29 -11.53
CA THR A 147 -4.67 -8.58 -11.81
C THR A 147 -5.37 -9.71 -11.05
N LEU A 148 -5.62 -9.53 -9.75
CA LEU A 148 -6.31 -10.52 -8.92
C LEU A 148 -7.77 -10.72 -9.33
N ASP A 149 -8.46 -9.64 -9.69
CA ASP A 149 -9.83 -9.66 -10.21
C ASP A 149 -9.94 -10.58 -11.44
N SER A 150 -8.96 -10.51 -12.35
CA SER A 150 -8.91 -11.40 -13.52
C SER A 150 -8.72 -12.88 -13.18
N PHE A 151 -8.06 -13.21 -12.06
CA PHE A 151 -7.91 -14.58 -11.60
C PHE A 151 -9.19 -15.10 -10.94
N LEU A 152 -9.84 -14.26 -10.12
CA LEU A 152 -11.03 -14.64 -9.36
C LEU A 152 -12.28 -14.83 -10.23
N GLN A 153 -12.33 -14.22 -11.42
CA GLN A 153 -13.37 -14.50 -12.42
C GLN A 153 -13.46 -15.98 -12.83
N LYS A 154 -12.44 -16.80 -12.54
CA LYS A 154 -12.44 -18.25 -12.81
C LYS A 154 -13.22 -19.08 -11.76
N ASN A 155 -13.72 -18.47 -10.68
CA ASN A 155 -14.48 -19.13 -9.60
C ASN A 155 -13.75 -20.33 -8.94
N ILE A 156 -12.43 -20.23 -8.81
CA ILE A 156 -11.60 -21.21 -8.09
C ILE A 156 -11.08 -20.54 -6.82
N PRO A 157 -11.06 -21.22 -5.65
CA PRO A 157 -10.45 -20.68 -4.44
C PRO A 157 -9.03 -20.19 -4.71
N PHE A 158 -8.75 -18.96 -4.33
CA PHE A 158 -7.47 -18.30 -4.58
C PHE A 158 -6.80 -17.91 -3.28
N ILE A 159 -5.48 -18.05 -3.22
CA ILE A 159 -4.68 -17.75 -2.03
C ILE A 159 -3.51 -16.87 -2.44
N LEU A 160 -3.48 -15.65 -1.89
CA LEU A 160 -2.43 -14.67 -2.10
C LEU A 160 -1.50 -14.63 -0.88
N ALA A 161 -0.19 -14.71 -1.12
CA ALA A 161 0.81 -14.37 -0.11
C ALA A 161 1.28 -12.91 -0.26
N ILE A 162 1.35 -12.18 0.84
CA ILE A 162 1.93 -10.83 0.91
C ILE A 162 3.07 -10.85 1.94
N ASP A 163 4.30 -10.99 1.45
CA ASP A 163 5.53 -10.94 2.24
C ASP A 163 6.21 -9.57 2.06
N GLY A 164 7.27 -9.30 2.81
CA GLY A 164 8.01 -8.04 2.73
C GLY A 164 8.54 -7.57 4.06
N ASN A 165 9.28 -6.46 4.05
CA ASN A 165 9.87 -5.87 5.25
C ASN A 165 8.81 -5.57 6.35
N CYS A 166 9.16 -5.64 7.63
CA CYS A 166 8.33 -5.06 8.67
C CYS A 166 8.08 -3.57 8.39
N ALA A 167 6.88 -3.07 8.70
CA ALA A 167 6.44 -1.71 8.40
C ALA A 167 6.45 -1.30 6.91
N SER A 168 6.52 -2.25 5.96
CA SER A 168 6.37 -1.95 4.53
C SER A 168 4.93 -1.62 4.10
N GLY A 169 3.93 -1.98 4.91
CA GLY A 169 2.52 -1.73 4.63
C GLY A 169 1.70 -2.95 4.22
N LYS A 170 2.18 -4.18 4.52
CA LYS A 170 1.48 -5.45 4.21
C LYS A 170 0.04 -5.47 4.72
N THR A 171 -0.15 -5.21 6.01
CA THR A 171 -1.47 -5.09 6.63
C THR A 171 -2.32 -3.96 6.04
N THR A 172 -1.69 -2.88 5.54
CA THR A 172 -2.42 -1.81 4.83
C THR A 172 -2.93 -2.31 3.49
N LEU A 173 -2.09 -3.00 2.71
CA LEU A 173 -2.48 -3.58 1.42
C LEU A 173 -3.56 -4.66 1.60
N SER A 174 -3.43 -5.57 2.57
CA SER A 174 -4.44 -6.62 2.80
C SER A 174 -5.81 -6.02 3.15
N ARG A 175 -5.85 -4.94 3.94
CA ARG A 175 -7.09 -4.20 4.24
C ARG A 175 -7.68 -3.52 2.99
N LEU A 176 -6.85 -2.88 2.16
CA LEU A 176 -7.31 -2.29 0.89
C LEU A 176 -7.88 -3.36 -0.05
N LEU A 177 -7.26 -4.53 -0.12
CA LEU A 177 -7.77 -5.67 -0.90
C LEU A 177 -9.12 -6.17 -0.35
N ALA A 178 -9.28 -6.26 0.97
CA ALA A 178 -10.54 -6.66 1.60
C ALA A 178 -11.69 -5.66 1.44
N MET A 179 -11.41 -4.41 1.05
CA MET A 179 -12.45 -3.45 0.65
C MET A 179 -13.03 -3.76 -0.73
N TYR A 180 -12.29 -4.48 -1.59
CA TYR A 180 -12.69 -4.80 -2.96
C TYR A 180 -13.13 -6.26 -3.11
N PHE A 181 -12.47 -7.18 -2.40
CA PHE A 181 -12.74 -8.61 -2.48
C PHE A 181 -13.42 -9.15 -1.22
N ASP A 182 -14.34 -10.09 -1.38
CA ASP A 182 -14.80 -10.93 -0.27
C ASP A 182 -13.73 -11.96 0.08
N CYS A 183 -12.89 -11.63 1.07
CA CYS A 183 -11.75 -12.45 1.44
C CYS A 183 -11.59 -12.68 2.95
N ASN A 184 -10.79 -13.69 3.27
CA ASN A 184 -10.21 -13.90 4.59
C ASN A 184 -8.81 -13.28 4.63
N ILE A 185 -8.38 -12.74 5.78
CA ILE A 185 -7.00 -12.28 6.00
C ILE A 185 -6.41 -13.06 7.17
N ILE A 186 -5.25 -13.66 6.96
CA ILE A 186 -4.54 -14.47 7.94
C ILE A 186 -3.15 -13.86 8.17
N PRO A 187 -2.91 -13.24 9.33
CA PRO A 187 -1.59 -12.70 9.69
C PRO A 187 -0.61 -13.83 10.04
N MET A 188 0.57 -13.84 9.43
CA MET A 188 1.61 -14.83 9.75
C MET A 188 2.16 -14.64 11.18
N ASP A 189 2.01 -13.44 11.74
CA ASP A 189 2.38 -13.13 13.13
C ASP A 189 1.58 -13.98 14.15
N ASP A 190 0.39 -14.47 13.78
CA ASP A 190 -0.39 -15.39 14.62
C ASP A 190 0.30 -16.74 14.80
N PHE A 191 1.31 -17.06 13.99
CA PHE A 191 2.00 -18.34 13.95
C PHE A 191 3.43 -18.30 14.50
N PHE A 192 3.79 -17.31 15.32
CA PHE A 192 5.06 -17.39 16.06
C PHE A 192 5.11 -18.59 17.02
N LEU A 193 6.33 -19.05 17.32
CA LEU A 193 6.55 -20.15 18.27
C LEU A 193 6.36 -19.69 19.73
N PRO A 194 5.68 -20.48 20.58
CA PRO A 194 5.74 -20.31 22.03
C PRO A 194 7.14 -20.64 22.58
N PRO A 195 7.54 -20.07 23.74
CA PRO A 195 8.88 -20.23 24.32
C PRO A 195 9.36 -21.68 24.42
N GLY A 196 8.49 -22.62 24.79
CA GLY A 196 8.84 -24.03 24.92
C GLY A 196 9.31 -24.71 23.62
N LEU A 197 9.00 -24.12 22.45
CA LEU A 197 9.42 -24.62 21.14
C LEU A 197 10.63 -23.86 20.56
N ARG A 198 11.15 -22.85 21.26
CA ARG A 198 12.27 -21.99 20.82
C ARG A 198 13.62 -22.55 21.25
N THR A 199 13.90 -23.81 20.93
CA THR A 199 15.23 -24.41 21.14
C THR A 199 16.31 -23.65 20.35
N ASP A 200 17.57 -23.70 20.79
CA ASP A 200 18.69 -23.07 20.08
C ASP A 200 18.81 -23.56 18.63
N GLU A 201 18.64 -24.86 18.41
CA GLU A 201 18.62 -25.48 17.07
C GLU A 201 17.51 -24.86 16.19
N ARG A 202 16.30 -24.72 16.74
CA ARG A 202 15.16 -24.12 16.01
C ARG A 202 15.40 -22.65 15.70
N LEU A 203 15.91 -21.87 16.63
CA LEU A 203 16.17 -20.44 16.42
C LEU A 203 17.37 -20.18 15.50
N ALA A 204 18.29 -21.14 15.37
CA ALA A 204 19.38 -21.10 14.40
C ALA A 204 18.88 -21.29 12.94
N LEU A 205 17.71 -21.88 12.74
CA LEU A 205 17.10 -22.00 11.42
C LEU A 205 16.60 -20.64 10.92
N THR A 206 16.85 -20.36 9.63
CA THR A 206 16.30 -19.18 8.97
C THR A 206 14.77 -19.19 8.98
N GLY A 207 14.17 -18.16 9.59
CA GLY A 207 12.72 -18.07 9.78
C GLY A 207 12.18 -19.10 10.77
N GLY A 208 13.04 -19.73 11.58
CA GLY A 208 12.67 -20.73 12.57
C GLY A 208 11.85 -20.17 13.73
N ASN A 209 11.71 -18.85 13.86
CA ASN A 209 10.84 -18.19 14.83
C ASN A 209 9.34 -18.36 14.55
N VAL A 210 8.97 -18.83 13.35
CA VAL A 210 7.59 -19.09 12.94
C VAL A 210 7.31 -20.59 12.94
N HIS A 211 6.11 -20.96 13.37
CA HIS A 211 5.60 -22.32 13.41
C HIS A 211 4.89 -22.66 12.09
N TYR A 212 5.68 -22.71 11.00
CA TYR A 212 5.16 -22.95 9.66
C TYR A 212 4.51 -24.33 9.50
N GLU A 213 4.91 -25.32 10.30
CA GLU A 213 4.27 -26.64 10.35
C GLU A 213 2.83 -26.53 10.85
N ARG A 214 2.62 -25.79 11.95
CA ARG A 214 1.28 -25.52 12.48
C ARG A 214 0.44 -24.75 11.47
N PHE A 215 1.02 -23.75 10.82
CA PHE A 215 0.35 -23.01 9.75
C PHE A 215 -0.11 -23.92 8.59
N ILE A 216 0.74 -24.87 8.16
CA ILE A 216 0.34 -25.84 7.12
C ILE A 216 -0.85 -26.69 7.58
N GLU A 217 -0.78 -27.24 8.79
CA GLU A 217 -1.81 -28.14 9.32
C GLU A 217 -3.14 -27.44 9.61
N GLU A 218 -3.10 -26.30 10.32
CA GLU A 218 -4.29 -25.61 10.82
C GLU A 218 -4.91 -24.65 9.80
N VAL A 219 -4.14 -24.20 8.79
CA VAL A 219 -4.61 -23.21 7.80
C VAL A 219 -4.57 -23.76 6.38
N MET A 220 -3.39 -24.13 5.87
CA MET A 220 -3.24 -24.41 4.44
C MET A 220 -3.99 -25.68 4.01
N LYS A 221 -3.94 -26.75 4.82
CA LYS A 221 -4.68 -27.99 4.54
C LYS A 221 -6.20 -27.75 4.51
N PRO A 222 -6.83 -27.10 5.51
CA PRO A 222 -8.25 -26.74 5.43
C PRO A 222 -8.60 -25.88 4.21
N LEU A 223 -7.79 -24.86 3.89
CA LEU A 223 -8.02 -24.02 2.72
C LEU A 223 -8.00 -24.82 1.41
N GLN A 224 -7.05 -25.75 1.25
CA GLN A 224 -6.97 -26.62 0.06
C GLN A 224 -8.15 -27.59 -0.05
N ASN A 225 -8.73 -27.99 1.09
CA ASN A 225 -9.92 -28.82 1.14
C ASN A 225 -11.23 -28.03 1.00
N GLY A 226 -11.17 -26.70 0.91
CA GLY A 226 -12.34 -25.83 0.88
C GLY A 226 -13.15 -25.86 2.19
N SER A 227 -12.53 -26.25 3.30
CA SER A 227 -13.18 -26.33 4.61
C SER A 227 -12.95 -25.08 5.45
N GLU A 228 -13.72 -24.97 6.54
CA GLU A 228 -13.49 -23.95 7.56
C GLU A 228 -12.07 -24.04 8.12
N VAL A 229 -11.44 -22.88 8.32
CA VAL A 229 -10.13 -22.77 8.96
C VAL A 229 -10.33 -22.46 10.43
N SER A 230 -9.65 -23.19 11.31
CA SER A 230 -9.67 -22.95 12.76
C SER A 230 -8.26 -23.06 13.32
N TYR A 231 -7.76 -21.99 13.93
CA TYR A 231 -6.43 -21.96 14.54
C TYR A 231 -6.43 -21.10 15.80
N ARG A 232 -5.47 -21.31 16.70
CA ARG A 232 -5.27 -20.42 17.85
C ARG A 232 -4.20 -19.39 17.52
N ARG A 233 -4.49 -18.11 17.74
CA ARG A 233 -3.52 -17.03 17.49
C ARG A 233 -2.45 -17.03 18.58
N PHE A 234 -1.20 -16.84 18.20
CA PHE A 234 -0.14 -16.53 19.16
C PHE A 234 -0.36 -15.13 19.75
N ARG A 235 -0.29 -14.97 21.07
CA ARG A 235 -0.30 -13.64 21.68
C ARG A 235 1.02 -13.35 22.40
N CYS A 236 1.62 -12.22 22.02
CA CYS A 236 2.89 -11.77 22.57
C CYS A 236 2.82 -11.36 24.05
N ASP A 237 1.65 -11.03 24.58
CA ASP A 237 1.46 -10.61 25.98
C ASP A 237 1.56 -11.77 26.97
N ILE A 238 1.04 -12.95 26.60
CA ILE A 238 1.13 -14.18 27.39
C ILE A 238 2.20 -15.15 26.87
N MET A 239 2.80 -14.86 25.71
CA MET A 239 3.80 -15.69 25.04
C MET A 239 3.31 -17.12 24.74
N ASP A 240 2.03 -17.29 24.43
CA ASP A 240 1.41 -18.57 24.13
C ASP A 240 0.19 -18.38 23.20
N TYR A 241 -0.50 -19.47 22.88
CA TYR A 241 -1.73 -19.47 22.10
C TYR A 241 -2.90 -18.91 22.91
N GLY A 242 -3.52 -17.86 22.38
CA GLY A 242 -4.74 -17.26 22.92
C GLY A 242 -5.98 -17.76 22.20
N ASP A 243 -6.84 -16.82 21.83
CA ASP A 243 -8.17 -17.10 21.29
C ASP A 243 -8.12 -17.91 20.00
N THR A 244 -9.14 -18.76 19.83
CA THR A 244 -9.38 -19.49 18.58
C THR A 244 -10.00 -18.54 17.56
N ILE A 245 -9.40 -18.49 16.38
CA ILE A 245 -9.93 -17.83 15.19
C ILE A 245 -10.59 -18.90 14.33
N VAL A 246 -11.82 -18.62 13.89
CA VAL A 246 -12.57 -19.47 12.97
C VAL A 246 -12.91 -18.64 11.74
N LEU A 247 -12.55 -19.11 10.55
CA LEU A 247 -12.78 -18.43 9.28
C LEU A 247 -13.61 -19.33 8.36
N PRO A 248 -14.79 -18.86 7.90
CA PRO A 248 -15.59 -19.63 6.96
C PRO A 248 -14.86 -19.74 5.61
N PRO A 249 -15.19 -20.75 4.79
CA PRO A 249 -14.72 -20.82 3.42
C PRO A 249 -15.09 -19.55 2.65
N LYS A 250 -14.09 -18.97 1.96
CA LYS A 250 -14.26 -17.82 1.07
C LYS A 250 -13.52 -18.06 -0.24
N PRO A 251 -13.94 -17.43 -1.34
CA PRO A 251 -13.29 -17.59 -2.64
C PRO A 251 -11.86 -17.04 -2.67
N PHE A 252 -11.51 -16.13 -1.75
CA PHE A 252 -10.20 -15.53 -1.69
C PHE A 252 -9.66 -15.50 -0.25
N THR A 253 -8.40 -15.90 -0.07
CA THR A 253 -7.68 -15.78 1.20
C THR A 253 -6.36 -15.06 0.98
N ILE A 254 -6.07 -14.10 1.86
CA ILE A 254 -4.82 -13.35 1.89
C ILE A 254 -4.03 -13.80 3.12
N VAL A 255 -2.83 -14.31 2.91
CA VAL A 255 -1.86 -14.59 3.97
C VAL A 255 -0.83 -13.47 3.94
N GLU A 256 -0.74 -12.70 5.02
CA GLU A 256 0.14 -11.53 5.09
C GLU A 256 1.08 -11.60 6.28
N GLY A 257 2.34 -11.28 6.07
CA GLY A 257 3.33 -11.30 7.15
C GLY A 257 4.70 -11.71 6.66
N SER A 258 5.72 -11.30 7.40
CA SER A 258 7.07 -11.80 7.12
C SER A 258 7.08 -13.33 7.31
N TYR A 259 7.89 -14.04 6.53
CA TYR A 259 8.02 -15.51 6.56
C TYR A 259 6.88 -16.28 5.88
N CYS A 260 5.84 -15.63 5.33
CA CYS A 260 4.78 -16.37 4.64
C CYS A 260 5.29 -17.00 3.33
N MET A 261 6.34 -16.47 2.71
CA MET A 261 6.97 -17.01 1.49
C MET A 261 8.17 -17.94 1.75
N ARG A 262 8.23 -18.59 2.93
CA ARG A 262 9.22 -19.65 3.21
C ARG A 262 9.10 -20.78 2.17
N PRO A 263 10.19 -21.47 1.79
CA PRO A 263 10.19 -22.47 0.72
C PRO A 263 9.07 -23.51 0.81
N GLU A 264 8.77 -23.99 2.01
CA GLU A 264 7.75 -25.00 2.32
C GLU A 264 6.32 -24.52 2.06
N LEU A 265 6.10 -23.20 2.04
CA LEU A 265 4.79 -22.58 1.84
C LEU A 265 4.55 -22.10 0.40
N ARG A 266 5.61 -21.85 -0.38
CA ARG A 266 5.51 -21.19 -1.71
C ARG A 266 4.56 -21.90 -2.66
N GLY A 267 4.65 -23.23 -2.72
CA GLY A 267 3.84 -24.05 -3.60
C GLY A 267 2.36 -24.12 -3.20
N LEU A 268 1.98 -23.54 -2.06
CA LEU A 268 0.61 -23.55 -1.55
C LEU A 268 -0.15 -22.26 -1.89
N TYR A 269 0.51 -21.26 -2.49
CA TYR A 269 -0.10 -20.00 -2.92
C TYR A 269 -0.29 -19.96 -4.43
N HIS A 270 -1.33 -19.24 -4.86
CA HIS A 270 -1.64 -19.03 -6.27
C HIS A 270 -0.93 -17.80 -6.84
N TYR A 271 -0.65 -16.82 -5.98
CA TYR A 271 0.09 -15.61 -6.33
C TYR A 271 0.82 -15.06 -5.11
N SER A 272 1.85 -14.26 -5.34
CA SER A 272 2.64 -13.69 -4.26
C SER A 272 3.14 -12.29 -4.56
N VAL A 273 3.15 -11.45 -3.53
CA VAL A 273 3.59 -10.05 -3.60
C VAL A 273 4.65 -9.83 -2.53
N PHE A 274 5.75 -9.16 -2.90
CA PHE A 274 6.73 -8.66 -1.96
C PHE A 274 6.60 -7.14 -1.80
N LEU A 275 6.27 -6.66 -0.61
CA LEU A 275 6.31 -5.25 -0.28
C LEU A 275 7.66 -4.83 0.28
N SER A 276 8.37 -4.01 -0.49
CA SER A 276 9.65 -3.43 -0.09
C SER A 276 9.51 -1.99 0.37
N CYS A 277 10.30 -1.59 1.35
CA CYS A 277 10.52 -0.20 1.72
C CYS A 277 12.01 0.03 1.98
N SER A 278 12.48 1.27 1.85
CA SER A 278 13.86 1.60 2.24
C SER A 278 14.03 1.45 3.75
N TYR A 279 15.27 1.31 4.22
CA TYR A 279 15.57 1.21 5.64
C TYR A 279 15.17 2.49 6.40
N GLU A 280 15.34 3.65 5.76
CA GLU A 280 14.92 4.95 6.31
C GLU A 280 13.41 4.99 6.54
N ASN A 281 12.63 4.59 5.52
CA ASN A 281 11.18 4.53 5.63
C ASN A 281 10.73 3.46 6.63
N GLN A 282 11.38 2.30 6.63
CA GLN A 282 11.11 1.21 7.58
C GLN A 282 11.27 1.70 9.03
N THR A 283 12.43 2.26 9.36
CA THR A 283 12.73 2.74 10.71
C THR A 283 11.88 3.95 11.11
N ALA A 284 11.62 4.89 10.20
CA ALA A 284 10.73 6.02 10.46
C ALA A 284 9.30 5.54 10.81
N ARG A 285 8.74 4.62 10.02
CA ARG A 285 7.40 4.07 10.27
C ARG A 285 7.34 3.25 11.56
N ILE A 286 8.36 2.43 11.85
CA ILE A 286 8.45 1.69 13.12
C ILE A 286 8.49 2.66 14.29
N ARG A 287 9.32 3.71 14.24
CA ARG A 287 9.40 4.74 15.28
C ARG A 287 8.05 5.38 15.54
N THR A 288 7.36 5.84 14.50
CA THR A 288 6.04 6.48 14.62
C THR A 288 5.00 5.53 15.21
N ARG A 289 5.03 4.25 14.81
CA ARG A 289 4.02 3.26 15.22
C ARG A 289 4.28 2.67 16.61
N ASN A 290 5.54 2.42 16.95
CA ASN A 290 5.93 1.57 18.08
C ASN A 290 6.80 2.31 19.12
N GLY A 291 7.27 3.52 18.81
CA GLY A 291 8.16 4.29 19.68
C GLY A 291 9.64 3.89 19.59
N GLU A 292 10.50 4.71 20.21
CA GLU A 292 11.97 4.55 20.15
C GLU A 292 12.47 3.26 20.81
N GLU A 293 11.88 2.85 21.93
CA GLU A 293 12.33 1.64 22.63
C GLU A 293 12.08 0.38 21.79
N MET A 294 10.91 0.28 21.16
CA MET A 294 10.62 -0.86 20.30
C MET A 294 11.42 -0.79 19.00
N LEU A 295 11.72 0.40 18.48
CA LEU A 295 12.60 0.56 17.33
C LEU A 295 13.98 -0.09 17.58
N LYS A 296 14.58 0.10 18.76
CA LYS A 296 15.86 -0.55 19.11
C LYS A 296 15.77 -2.07 18.98
N ASN A 297 14.65 -2.67 19.39
CA ASN A 297 14.40 -4.11 19.25
C ASN A 297 14.26 -4.52 17.77
N PHE A 298 13.51 -3.75 16.97
CA PHE A 298 13.40 -4.01 15.53
C PHE A 298 14.76 -3.94 14.83
N VAL A 299 15.55 -2.90 15.08
CA VAL A 299 16.86 -2.69 14.45
C VAL A 299 17.86 -3.76 14.86
N SER A 300 17.91 -4.12 16.15
CA SER A 300 18.90 -5.09 16.65
C SER A 300 18.53 -6.55 16.40
N ARG A 301 17.24 -6.86 16.18
CA ARG A 301 16.75 -8.24 16.09
C ARG A 301 15.90 -8.52 14.86
N TRP A 302 14.73 -7.87 14.75
CA TRP A 302 13.74 -8.28 13.74
C TRP A 302 14.17 -7.97 12.31
N ILE A 303 14.70 -6.77 12.05
CA ILE A 303 15.17 -6.38 10.72
C ILE A 303 16.31 -7.30 10.25
N PRO A 304 17.35 -7.59 11.06
CA PRO A 304 18.35 -8.59 10.71
C PRO A 304 17.79 -9.98 10.40
N LEU A 305 16.84 -10.48 11.21
CA LEU A 305 16.22 -11.78 10.99
C LEU A 305 15.39 -11.83 9.70
N GLU A 306 14.65 -10.77 9.40
CA GLU A 306 13.91 -10.64 8.14
C GLU A 306 14.85 -10.61 6.94
N ASN A 307 15.90 -9.79 7.00
CA ASN A 307 16.87 -9.68 5.90
C ASN A 307 17.61 -11.00 5.65
N ALA A 308 18.06 -11.68 6.71
CA ALA A 308 18.67 -13.01 6.59
C ALA A 308 17.70 -14.02 5.95
N TYR A 309 16.41 -13.93 6.26
CA TYR A 309 15.36 -14.73 5.63
C TYR A 309 15.15 -14.40 4.15
N PHE A 310 15.08 -13.11 3.80
CA PHE A 310 14.93 -12.68 2.41
C PHE A 310 16.11 -13.10 1.55
N ASP A 311 17.32 -12.98 2.08
CA ASP A 311 18.57 -13.32 1.39
C ASP A 311 18.71 -14.84 1.23
N ALA A 312 18.57 -15.60 2.32
CA ALA A 312 18.78 -17.06 2.28
C ALA A 312 17.80 -17.76 1.33
N PHE A 313 16.54 -17.30 1.27
CA PHE A 313 15.53 -17.94 0.44
C PHE A 313 15.20 -17.16 -0.83
N GLN A 314 15.87 -16.05 -1.12
CA GLN A 314 15.63 -15.23 -2.31
C GLN A 314 14.16 -14.80 -2.45
N VAL A 315 13.54 -14.43 -1.33
CA VAL A 315 12.08 -14.27 -1.20
C VAL A 315 11.52 -13.27 -2.21
N LYS A 316 12.18 -12.12 -2.34
CA LYS A 316 11.81 -11.08 -3.29
C LYS A 316 11.80 -11.57 -4.74
N ASN A 317 12.76 -12.41 -5.12
CA ASN A 317 12.88 -12.97 -6.47
C ASN A 317 11.87 -14.09 -6.72
N ALA A 318 11.42 -14.77 -5.65
CA ALA A 318 10.42 -15.82 -5.73
C ALA A 318 8.98 -15.29 -5.81
N CYS A 319 8.74 -14.01 -5.47
CA CYS A 319 7.41 -13.42 -5.55
C CYS A 319 7.00 -13.08 -6.99
N SER A 320 5.72 -13.22 -7.29
CA SER A 320 5.15 -12.90 -8.61
C SER A 320 5.18 -11.40 -8.93
N MET A 321 5.09 -10.55 -7.91
CA MET A 321 5.16 -9.10 -8.04
C MET A 321 5.95 -8.48 -6.88
N VAL A 322 6.69 -7.41 -7.15
CA VAL A 322 7.38 -6.61 -6.13
C VAL A 322 6.84 -5.19 -6.19
N ILE A 323 6.36 -4.67 -5.06
CA ILE A 323 5.90 -3.28 -4.95
C ILE A 323 6.80 -2.54 -3.97
N LYS A 324 7.26 -1.35 -4.38
CA LYS A 324 8.05 -0.45 -3.55
C LYS A 324 7.11 0.55 -2.88
N THR A 325 7.18 0.66 -1.57
CA THR A 325 6.39 1.63 -0.80
C THR A 325 7.28 2.79 -0.36
N GLY A 326 6.78 4.01 -0.60
CA GLY A 326 7.50 5.27 -0.41
C GLY A 326 7.30 5.92 0.94
#